data_AF-A0A2V6US44-F1
#
_entry.id   AF-A0A2V6US44-F1
#
_cell.length_a   1.000
_cell.length_b   1.000
_cell.length_c   1.000
_cell.angle_alpha   90.00
_cell.angle_beta   90.00
_cell.angle_gamma   90.00
#
_symmetry.space_group_name_H-M   'P 1'
#
loop_
_entity.id
_entity.type
_entity.pdbx_description
1 polymer ?
#
loop_
_entity_poly.entity_id
_entity_poly.type
_entity_poly.pdbx_seq_one_letter_code
_entity_poly.pdbx_strand_id
1 'polypeptide(L)'
;MTIGYPDEIDSEASLAALSLSVAGTSIGADFIMARAMALAGSAVGTSSIDNLSINGLAVPVSGDPNQTIGIPGGVLVINEQEVSGDGTTVVNALHAIVYGV
;
A
#
# COMPACT_ATOMS: atom_id res chain seq x y z
N MET A 1 -9.96 2.19 -9.94
CA MET A 1 -11.41 2.08 -10.19
C MET A 1 -12.13 2.58 -8.96
N THR A 2 -13.18 3.36 -9.11
CA THR A 2 -13.96 3.86 -7.97
C THR A 2 -15.44 3.74 -8.31
N ILE A 3 -16.25 3.22 -7.39
CA ILE A 3 -17.71 3.13 -7.49
C ILE A 3 -18.31 3.80 -6.26
N GLY A 4 -19.39 4.56 -6.45
CA GLY A 4 -20.19 5.11 -5.35
C GLY A 4 -21.60 4.54 -5.35
N TYR A 5 -22.10 4.27 -4.15
CA TYR A 5 -23.47 3.90 -3.80
C TYR A 5 -24.09 5.00 -2.92
N PRO A 6 -25.40 4.93 -2.59
CA PRO A 6 -26.03 5.93 -1.72
C PRO A 6 -25.36 6.11 -0.34
N ASP A 7 -24.76 5.06 0.20
CA ASP A 7 -24.20 4.99 1.56
C ASP A 7 -22.79 4.38 1.63
N GLU A 8 -22.17 4.10 0.48
CA GLU A 8 -20.87 3.43 0.37
C GLU A 8 -20.06 3.96 -0.81
N ILE A 9 -18.73 4.01 -0.67
CA ILE A 9 -17.80 4.31 -1.76
C ILE A 9 -16.68 3.27 -1.72
N ASP A 10 -16.47 2.61 -2.85
CA ASP A 10 -15.39 1.65 -3.04
C ASP A 10 -14.36 2.20 -4.01
N SER A 11 -13.09 2.19 -3.61
CA SER A 11 -11.96 2.60 -4.45
C SER A 11 -10.87 1.55 -4.44
N GLU A 12 -10.45 1.11 -5.63
CA GLU A 12 -9.44 0.08 -5.82
C GLU A 12 -8.37 0.51 -6.82
N ALA A 13 -7.11 0.19 -6.55
CA ALA A 13 -6.00 0.32 -7.48
C ALA A 13 -5.17 -0.96 -7.46
N SER A 14 -4.77 -1.47 -8.63
CA SER A 14 -3.94 -2.68 -8.71
C SER A 14 -2.89 -2.61 -9.80
N LEU A 15 -1.81 -3.35 -9.59
CA LEU A 15 -0.71 -3.53 -10.53
C LEU A 15 -0.28 -5.01 -10.49
N ALA A 16 -0.22 -5.64 -11.66
CA ALA A 16 0.06 -7.08 -11.82
C ALA A 16 1.54 -7.46 -11.96
N ALA A 17 2.45 -6.49 -11.87
CA ALA A 17 3.89 -6.74 -11.79
C ALA A 17 4.56 -5.43 -11.35
N LEU A 18 4.93 -5.34 -10.09
CA LEU A 18 5.76 -4.25 -9.59
C LEU A 18 7.24 -4.60 -9.81
N SER A 19 7.97 -3.69 -10.44
CA SER A 19 9.43 -3.71 -10.49
C SER A 19 9.94 -2.28 -10.34
N LEU A 20 10.23 -1.89 -9.10
CA LEU A 20 10.75 -0.58 -8.75
C LEU A 20 12.23 -0.68 -8.41
N SER A 21 13.03 0.28 -8.88
CA SER A 21 14.41 0.45 -8.44
C SER A 21 14.56 1.85 -7.87
N VAL A 22 14.95 1.95 -6.59
CA VAL A 22 15.05 3.21 -5.87
C VAL A 22 16.23 3.17 -4.91
N ALA A 23 17.09 4.20 -4.95
CA ALA A 23 18.28 4.30 -4.09
C ALA A 23 19.17 3.02 -4.09
N GLY A 24 19.29 2.34 -5.23
CA GLY A 24 20.05 1.09 -5.35
C GLY A 24 19.36 -0.16 -4.78
N THR A 25 18.11 -0.04 -4.35
CA THR A 25 17.26 -1.13 -3.85
C THR A 25 16.24 -1.50 -4.91
N SER A 26 16.17 -2.78 -5.26
CA SER A 26 15.11 -3.32 -6.11
C SER A 26 13.96 -3.83 -5.25
N ILE A 27 12.74 -3.40 -5.58
CA ILE A 27 11.49 -3.81 -4.92
C ILE A 27 10.61 -4.46 -5.99
N GLY A 28 10.25 -5.73 -5.76
CA GLY A 28 9.44 -6.52 -6.68
C GLY A 28 8.19 -7.08 -5.99
N ALA A 29 7.09 -7.20 -6.73
CA ALA A 29 5.91 -7.95 -6.32
C ALA A 29 5.14 -8.44 -7.56
N ASP A 30 4.57 -9.64 -7.49
CA ASP A 30 3.82 -10.24 -8.60
C ASP A 30 2.41 -9.66 -8.72
N PHE A 31 1.87 -9.15 -7.62
CA PHE A 31 0.60 -8.43 -7.64
C PHE A 31 0.54 -7.51 -6.43
N ILE A 32 0.04 -6.30 -6.64
CA ILE A 32 -0.31 -5.38 -5.56
C ILE A 32 -1.70 -4.82 -5.81
N MET A 33 -2.48 -4.70 -4.75
CA MET A 33 -3.78 -4.06 -4.78
C MET A 33 -4.05 -3.32 -3.47
N ALA A 34 -4.53 -2.10 -3.60
CA ALA A 34 -5.05 -1.31 -2.49
C ALA A 34 -6.57 -1.15 -2.66
N ARG A 35 -7.31 -1.27 -1.56
CA ARG A 35 -8.74 -1.01 -1.50
C ARG A 35 -9.06 -0.08 -0.34
N ALA A 36 -9.87 0.92 -0.61
CA ALA A 36 -10.47 1.78 0.39
C ALA A 36 -11.99 1.72 0.23
N MET A 37 -12.69 1.39 1.31
CA MET A 37 -14.14 1.37 1.39
C MET A 37 -14.57 2.40 2.42
N ALA A 38 -15.40 3.35 2.02
CA ALA A 38 -16.00 4.33 2.93
C ALA A 38 -17.49 4.02 3.05
N LEU A 39 -17.93 3.71 4.26
CA LEU A 39 -19.33 3.49 4.65
C LEU A 39 -19.83 4.72 5.40
N ALA A 40 -21.15 4.90 5.52
CA ALA A 40 -21.72 5.99 6.32
C ALA A 40 -21.16 6.00 7.76
N GLY A 41 -20.23 6.91 8.04
CA GLY A 41 -19.58 7.09 9.35
C GLY A 41 -18.43 6.12 9.66
N SER A 42 -17.96 5.32 8.70
CA SER A 42 -16.83 4.41 8.89
C SER A 42 -16.01 4.28 7.61
N ALA A 43 -14.74 3.90 7.73
CA ALA A 43 -13.93 3.59 6.57
C ALA A 43 -12.98 2.43 6.88
N VAL A 44 -12.72 1.61 5.87
CA VAL A 44 -11.91 0.40 5.96
C VAL A 44 -10.91 0.40 4.81
N GLY A 45 -9.64 0.20 5.14
CA GLY A 45 -8.58 -0.04 4.17
C GLY A 45 -8.12 -1.49 4.17
N THR A 46 -7.82 -2.02 2.99
CA THR A 46 -7.17 -3.33 2.85
C THR A 46 -6.16 -3.31 1.71
N SER A 47 -5.18 -4.20 1.78
CA SER A 47 -4.26 -4.45 0.65
C SER A 47 -3.99 -5.93 0.46
N SER A 48 -3.68 -6.30 -0.78
CA SER A 48 -3.21 -7.64 -1.17
C SER A 48 -1.88 -7.48 -1.89
N ILE A 49 -0.89 -8.25 -1.48
CA ILE A 49 0.48 -8.17 -2.00
C ILE A 49 1.02 -9.58 -2.15
N ASP A 50 1.30 -9.97 -3.39
CA ASP A 50 1.80 -11.30 -3.72
C ASP A 50 3.30 -11.23 -4.02
N ASN A 51 4.05 -12.15 -3.39
CA ASN A 51 5.47 -12.37 -3.63
C ASN A 51 6.35 -11.10 -3.50
N LEU A 52 6.11 -10.28 -2.47
CA LEU A 52 6.93 -9.11 -2.19
C LEU A 52 8.38 -9.52 -1.94
N SER A 53 9.31 -8.86 -2.63
CA SER A 53 10.74 -9.05 -2.44
C SER A 53 11.51 -7.73 -2.48
N ILE A 54 12.60 -7.68 -1.72
CA ILE A 54 13.57 -6.59 -1.74
C ILE A 54 14.93 -7.20 -2.07
N ASN A 55 15.55 -6.75 -3.15
CA ASN A 55 16.80 -7.29 -3.69
C ASN A 55 16.77 -8.82 -3.89
N GLY A 56 15.61 -9.35 -4.28
CA GLY A 56 15.38 -10.78 -4.48
C GLY A 56 15.14 -11.60 -3.21
N LEU A 57 15.18 -10.99 -2.02
CA LEU A 57 14.83 -11.63 -0.76
C LEU A 57 13.35 -11.42 -0.46
N ALA A 58 12.63 -12.51 -0.17
CA ALA A 58 11.21 -12.45 0.17
C ALA A 58 10.98 -11.64 1.47
N VAL A 59 9.95 -10.79 1.46
CA VAL A 59 9.53 -9.99 2.60
C VAL A 59 8.19 -10.50 3.10
N PRO A 60 8.06 -10.91 4.38
CA PRO A 60 6.78 -11.32 4.93
C PRO A 60 5.86 -10.11 5.09
N VAL A 61 4.64 -10.22 4.57
CA VAL A 61 3.57 -9.24 4.76
C VAL A 61 2.72 -9.72 5.95
N SER A 62 2.65 -8.95 7.03
CA SER A 62 1.91 -9.37 8.23
C SER A 62 0.40 -9.24 8.08
N GLY A 63 -0.04 -8.35 7.17
CA GLY A 63 -1.45 -7.97 7.01
C GLY A 63 -1.89 -6.84 7.93
N ASP A 64 -1.08 -6.49 8.95
CA ASP A 64 -1.34 -5.33 9.79
C ASP A 64 -1.19 -4.02 8.98
N PRO A 65 -1.96 -2.97 9.30
CA PRO A 65 -1.76 -1.67 8.66
C PRO A 65 -0.41 -1.06 9.05
N ASN A 66 0.20 -0.35 8.10
CA ASN A 66 1.41 0.45 8.29
C ASN A 66 2.65 -0.37 8.73
N GLN A 67 2.80 -1.60 8.24
CA GLN A 67 4.01 -2.38 8.44
C GLN A 67 5.20 -1.67 7.77
N THR A 68 6.30 -1.45 8.49
CA THR A 68 7.46 -0.73 7.95
C THR A 68 8.67 -1.64 7.77
N ILE A 69 9.39 -1.45 6.67
CA ILE A 69 10.66 -2.11 6.37
C ILE A 69 11.69 -1.05 5.99
N GLY A 70 12.79 -0.97 6.73
CA GLY A 70 13.89 -0.09 6.37
C GLY A 70 14.56 -0.53 5.07
N ILE A 71 14.83 0.41 4.18
CA ILE A 71 15.61 0.20 2.95
C ILE A 71 16.77 1.20 2.90
N PRO A 72 17.87 0.90 2.20
CA PRO A 72 18.92 1.88 1.97
C PRO A 72 18.36 3.23 1.49
N GLY A 73 18.64 4.29 2.25
CA GLY A 73 18.19 5.65 1.92
C GLY A 73 16.71 5.94 2.17
N GLY A 74 15.96 5.06 2.86
CA GLY A 74 14.52 5.26 3.01
C GLY A 74 13.79 4.24 3.87
N VAL A 75 12.47 4.21 3.69
CA VAL A 75 11.57 3.22 4.30
C VAL A 75 10.51 2.80 3.28
N LEU A 76 10.17 1.52 3.30
CA LEU A 76 9.00 0.99 2.62
C LEU A 76 7.89 0.79 3.66
N VAL A 77 6.73 1.41 3.42
CA VAL A 77 5.52 1.18 4.20
C VAL A 77 4.61 0.23 3.40
N ILE A 78 4.27 -0.89 4.02
CA ILE A 78 3.43 -1.96 3.49
C ILE A 78 2.04 -1.80 4.12
N ASN A 79 0.99 -1.91 3.29
CA ASN A 79 -0.40 -1.72 3.73
C ASN A 79 -0.57 -0.38 4.45
N GLU A 80 -0.07 0.70 3.86
CA GLU A 80 -0.21 2.02 4.45
C GLU A 80 -1.69 2.42 4.46
N GLN A 81 -2.17 2.80 5.64
CA GLN A 81 -3.53 3.27 5.84
C GLN A 81 -3.50 4.54 6.69
N GLU A 82 -4.06 5.62 6.16
CA GLU A 82 -4.24 6.89 6.83
C GLU A 82 -5.72 7.25 6.83
N VAL A 83 -6.24 7.62 8.00
CA VAL A 83 -7.62 8.12 8.15
C VAL A 83 -7.55 9.54 8.71
N SER A 84 -8.01 10.49 7.90
CA SER A 84 -8.10 11.91 8.26
C SER A 84 -9.26 12.17 9.22
N GLY A 85 -9.21 13.30 9.93
CA GLY A 85 -10.27 13.71 10.86
C GLY A 85 -11.63 13.99 10.21
N ASP A 86 -11.67 14.16 8.89
CA ASP A 86 -12.89 14.29 8.09
C ASP A 86 -13.42 12.94 7.54
N GLY A 87 -12.77 11.83 7.90
CA GLY A 87 -13.12 10.49 7.45
C GLY A 87 -12.47 10.09 6.11
N THR A 88 -11.70 10.97 5.47
CA THR A 88 -10.95 10.62 4.26
C THR A 88 -9.97 9.51 4.57
N THR A 89 -10.07 8.40 3.83
CA THR A 89 -9.19 7.25 3.99
C THR A 89 -8.32 7.07 2.77
N VAL A 90 -7.01 7.04 2.99
CA VAL A 90 -5.99 6.78 1.98
C VAL A 90 -5.38 5.42 2.26
N VAL A 91 -5.28 4.60 1.22
CA VAL A 91 -4.70 3.25 1.30
C VAL A 91 -3.70 3.07 0.19
N ASN A 92 -2.47 2.73 0.55
CA ASN A 92 -1.43 2.30 -0.39
C ASN A 92 -1.03 0.87 -0.05
N ALA A 93 -1.00 0.00 -1.05
CA ALA A 93 -0.45 -1.34 -0.86
C ALA A 93 1.04 -1.26 -0.51
N LEU A 94 1.79 -0.40 -1.22
CA LEU A 94 3.19 -0.10 -0.96
C LEU A 94 3.44 1.40 -1.15
N HIS A 95 4.14 2.01 -0.20
CA HIS A 95 4.61 3.38 -0.26
C HIS A 95 6.11 3.42 0.08
N ALA A 96 6.94 3.74 -0.91
CA ALA A 96 8.38 3.89 -0.73
C ALA A 96 8.72 5.37 -0.49
N ILE A 97 9.33 5.66 0.65
CA ILE A 97 9.78 7.00 1.03
C ILE A 97 11.29 7.02 1.00
N VAL A 98 11.87 7.92 0.20
CA VAL A 98 13.32 8.13 0.11
C VAL A 98 13.68 9.38 0.88
N TYR A 99 14.60 9.25 1.84
CA TYR A 99 15.18 10.39 2.53
C TYR A 99 16.15 11.08 1.57
N GLY A 100 16.04 12.41 1.46
CA GLY A 100 16.73 13.21 0.45
C GLY A 100 18.21 12.86 0.28
N VAL A 101 18.64 12.82 -0.99
CA VAL A 101 20.04 12.69 -1.40
C VAL A 101 20.79 14.01 -1.37
#